data_AF-A0A1J3E9M4-F1
#
_entry.id   AF-A0A1J3E9M4-F1
#
_cell.length_a   1.000
_cell.length_b   1.000
_cell.length_c   1.000
_cell.angle_alpha   90.00
_cell.angle_beta   90.00
_cell.angle_gamma   90.00
#
_symmetry.space_group_name_H-M   'P 1'
#
loop_
_entity.id
_entity.type
_entity.pdbx_description
1 polymer ?
#
loop_
_entity_poly.entity_id
_entity_poly.type
_entity_poly.pdbx_seq_one_letter_code
_entity_poly.pdbx_strand_id
1 'polypeptide(L)'
;MPAISDKNLSDLIGNCLAVNGVLMKQHNHTTTAKHKKYFPSWVSRNERRLLVSPSLAKSRSHLVVALDRSGHFRSIQAAINFAARRRVKSRFVIYVKKGVYRENIDVGNDNHNIMLVGDGERKTIITSGRSVQRGYTTYNSATAGFGGQRFVAKDLTFINTAGPLRGQAVAVRSSSDLSVFYRVGIHGFQDTLYIHSQRQFFRECYISGTIDFIFGNAAVVFQNCMILVRKPLRGQANVITAQSRGDPFQNTGITIHSSRIIAASDLRPVIRAYKTYLGRPWQAYSRVTILKTYID
;
A
#
# COMPACT_ATOMS: atom_id res chain seq x y z
N MET A 1 36.82 -23.07 -19.98
CA MET A 1 35.89 -23.09 -18.85
C MET A 1 36.69 -23.11 -17.55
N PRO A 2 36.46 -22.17 -16.63
CA PRO A 2 36.68 -22.43 -15.22
C PRO A 2 35.37 -22.29 -14.44
N ALA A 3 35.13 -23.25 -13.55
CA ALA A 3 34.01 -23.31 -12.63
C ALA A 3 34.08 -22.16 -11.61
N ILE A 4 33.00 -21.40 -11.49
CA ILE A 4 32.83 -20.40 -10.42
C ILE A 4 32.33 -21.14 -9.19
N SER A 5 33.19 -21.14 -8.17
CA SER A 5 33.04 -21.72 -6.83
C SER A 5 31.76 -21.25 -6.11
N ASP A 6 31.02 -22.22 -5.55
CA ASP A 6 29.79 -22.10 -4.73
C ASP A 6 29.97 -21.37 -3.37
N LYS A 7 31.01 -20.56 -3.18
CA LYS A 7 31.38 -20.02 -1.86
C LYS A 7 30.84 -18.63 -1.50
N ASN A 8 29.83 -18.08 -2.18
CA ASN A 8 29.38 -16.70 -1.90
C ASN A 8 27.89 -16.49 -1.57
N LEU A 9 27.08 -17.55 -1.46
CA LEU A 9 25.70 -17.39 -0.99
C LEU A 9 25.60 -17.46 0.54
N SER A 10 26.42 -18.32 1.16
CA SER A 10 26.50 -18.51 2.61
C SER A 10 26.95 -17.24 3.34
N ASP A 11 27.90 -16.50 2.77
CA ASP A 11 28.44 -15.27 3.36
C ASP A 11 27.46 -14.08 3.25
N LEU A 12 26.64 -14.02 2.19
CA LEU A 12 25.54 -13.05 2.08
C LEU A 12 24.40 -13.33 3.06
N ILE A 13 24.08 -14.60 3.30
CA ILE A 13 23.09 -15.02 4.30
C ILE A 13 23.63 -14.78 5.72
N GLY A 14 24.93 -15.03 5.93
CA GLY A 14 25.62 -14.81 7.20
C GLY A 14 25.54 -13.36 7.67
N ASN A 15 25.73 -12.39 6.77
CA ASN A 15 25.60 -10.97 7.10
C ASN A 15 24.15 -10.56 7.42
N CYS A 16 23.15 -11.12 6.73
CA CYS A 16 21.74 -10.87 7.04
C CYS A 16 21.32 -11.49 8.38
N LEU A 17 21.88 -12.64 8.75
CA LEU A 17 21.58 -13.32 10.00
C LEU A 17 22.35 -12.71 11.19
N ALA A 18 23.60 -12.27 10.99
CA ALA A 18 24.42 -11.62 12.02
C ALA A 18 23.83 -10.26 12.44
N VAL A 19 23.32 -9.47 11.48
CA VAL A 19 22.59 -8.22 11.78
C VAL A 19 21.32 -8.51 12.58
N ASN A 20 20.61 -9.61 12.29
CA ASN A 20 19.44 -10.03 13.08
C ASN A 20 19.81 -10.61 14.45
N GLY A 21 20.94 -11.32 14.58
CA GLY A 21 21.41 -11.91 15.83
C GLY A 21 21.84 -10.86 16.87
N VAL A 22 22.49 -9.78 16.43
CA VAL A 22 22.83 -8.64 17.29
C VAL A 22 21.59 -7.88 17.75
N LEU A 23 20.55 -7.78 16.91
CA LEU A 23 19.26 -7.17 17.27
C LEU A 23 18.44 -8.01 18.25
N MET A 24 18.61 -9.34 18.27
CA MET A 24 17.82 -10.25 19.10
C MET A 24 18.42 -10.47 20.51
N LYS A 25 19.73 -10.32 20.70
CA LYS A 25 20.37 -10.53 22.02
C LYS A 25 20.09 -9.42 23.07
N GLN A 26 19.51 -8.29 22.69
CA GLN A 26 19.28 -7.15 23.60
C GLN A 26 17.93 -7.13 24.37
N HIS A 27 17.11 -8.17 24.34
CA HIS A 27 15.80 -8.16 25.01
C HIS A 27 15.51 -9.39 25.88
N ASN A 28 16.27 -9.51 26.98
CA ASN A 28 15.79 -10.16 28.20
C ASN A 28 15.41 -9.08 29.22
N HIS A 29 14.15 -8.61 29.19
CA HIS A 29 13.53 -7.97 30.35
C HIS A 29 12.02 -8.21 30.39
N THR A 30 11.62 -8.65 31.57
CA THR A 30 10.31 -8.95 32.17
C THR A 30 9.12 -8.08 31.73
N THR A 31 8.04 -8.78 31.35
CA THR A 31 6.61 -8.47 31.54
C THR A 31 6.19 -6.99 31.64
N THR A 32 5.79 -6.38 30.50
CA THR A 32 4.66 -5.41 30.29
C THR A 32 4.67 -4.75 28.87
N ALA A 33 5.22 -5.41 27.84
CA ALA A 33 5.47 -4.78 26.53
C ALA A 33 4.83 -5.48 25.31
N LYS A 34 3.54 -5.85 25.36
CA LYS A 34 2.87 -6.53 24.22
C LYS A 34 2.49 -5.64 23.01
N HIS A 35 2.69 -4.31 23.05
CA HIS A 35 2.29 -3.41 21.94
C HIS A 35 3.43 -2.64 21.23
N LYS A 36 4.70 -2.79 21.64
CA LYS A 36 5.80 -1.97 21.10
C LYS A 36 6.36 -2.41 19.72
N LYS A 37 6.07 -3.62 19.23
CA LYS A 37 6.90 -4.27 18.18
C LYS A 37 6.37 -4.32 16.73
N TYR A 38 5.24 -3.71 16.38
CA TYR A 38 4.61 -3.99 15.07
C TYR A 38 4.52 -2.83 14.07
N PHE A 39 5.12 -1.67 14.37
CA PHE A 39 5.21 -0.56 13.42
C PHE A 39 6.68 -0.16 13.24
N PRO A 40 7.07 0.35 12.06
CA PRO A 40 8.42 0.81 11.83
C PRO A 40 8.89 1.87 12.83
N SER A 41 10.19 1.99 13.02
CA SER A 41 10.81 2.90 14.01
C SER A 41 10.47 4.37 13.76
N TRP A 42 10.25 4.76 12.50
CA TRP A 42 9.87 6.14 12.13
C TRP A 42 8.43 6.51 12.51
N VAL A 43 7.59 5.54 12.85
CA VAL A 43 6.24 5.80 13.35
C VAL A 43 6.33 6.11 14.84
N SER A 44 6.12 7.38 15.20
CA SER A 44 6.26 7.85 16.58
C SER A 44 5.27 7.19 17.54
N ARG A 45 5.56 7.24 18.85
CA ARG A 45 4.66 6.69 19.88
C ARG A 45 3.24 7.29 19.82
N ASN A 46 3.15 8.59 19.51
CA ASN A 46 1.87 9.29 19.39
C ASN A 46 1.09 8.83 18.14
N GLU A 47 1.77 8.64 17.01
CA GLU A 47 1.13 8.11 15.79
C GLU A 47 0.68 6.67 15.97
N ARG A 48 1.47 5.82 16.64
CA ARG A 48 1.06 4.44 16.97
C ARG A 48 -0.24 4.43 17.79
N ARG A 49 -0.41 5.38 18.73
CA ARG A 49 -1.65 5.52 19.50
C ARG A 49 -2.84 5.87 18.59
N LEU A 50 -2.66 6.78 17.63
CA LEU A 50 -3.69 7.12 16.63
C LEU A 50 -4.01 5.93 15.70
N LEU A 51 -3.01 5.12 15.35
CA LEU A 51 -3.20 3.95 14.49
C LEU A 51 -3.93 2.81 15.23
N VAL A 52 -3.63 2.58 16.49
CA VAL A 52 -4.19 1.45 17.27
C VAL A 52 -5.56 1.79 17.86
N SER A 53 -5.86 3.07 18.15
CA SER A 53 -7.15 3.48 18.74
C SER A 53 -8.03 4.23 17.71
N PRO A 54 -9.08 3.58 17.16
CA PRO A 54 -10.03 4.23 16.25
C PRO A 54 -10.75 5.43 16.89
N SER A 55 -11.15 5.32 18.16
CA SER A 55 -11.82 6.41 18.87
C SER A 55 -10.92 7.63 19.04
N LEU A 56 -9.63 7.43 19.32
CA LEU A 56 -8.67 8.53 19.48
C LEU A 56 -8.40 9.26 18.16
N ALA A 57 -8.32 8.53 17.05
CA ALA A 57 -8.13 9.14 15.74
C ALA A 57 -9.34 10.00 15.34
N LYS A 58 -10.55 9.56 15.68
CA LYS A 58 -11.79 10.31 15.44
C LYS A 58 -11.90 11.54 16.36
N SER A 59 -11.61 11.40 17.65
CA SER A 59 -11.70 12.52 18.60
C SER A 59 -10.62 13.59 18.38
N ARG A 60 -9.47 13.23 17.84
CA ARG A 60 -8.38 14.16 17.49
C ARG A 60 -8.36 14.57 16.02
N SER A 61 -9.47 14.39 15.30
CA SER A 61 -9.57 14.85 13.92
C SER A 61 -9.56 16.38 13.87
N HIS A 62 -8.78 16.93 12.95
CA HIS A 62 -8.74 18.37 12.70
C HIS A 62 -9.86 18.79 11.75
N LEU A 63 -10.17 17.93 10.77
CA LEU A 63 -11.29 18.09 9.85
C LEU A 63 -12.13 16.82 9.81
N VAL A 64 -13.40 17.01 9.50
CA VAL A 64 -14.37 15.94 9.30
C VAL A 64 -14.97 16.11 7.90
N VAL A 65 -14.94 15.05 7.10
CA VAL A 65 -15.56 14.98 5.79
C VAL A 65 -16.78 14.08 5.88
N ALA A 66 -17.94 14.58 5.46
CA ALA A 66 -19.20 13.87 5.56
C ALA A 66 -20.14 14.24 4.40
N LEU A 67 -20.69 13.23 3.71
CA LEU A 67 -21.60 13.45 2.59
C LEU A 67 -22.95 14.07 3.02
N ASP A 68 -23.39 13.73 4.23
CA ASP A 68 -24.64 14.13 4.88
C ASP A 68 -24.61 15.54 5.48
N ARG A 69 -23.54 16.31 5.23
CA ARG A 69 -23.31 17.67 5.77
C ARG A 69 -23.09 17.75 7.28
N SER A 70 -22.93 16.64 7.98
CA SER A 70 -22.59 16.59 9.42
C SER A 70 -21.10 16.81 9.71
N GLY A 71 -20.35 17.37 8.76
CA GLY A 71 -18.90 17.59 8.83
C GLY A 71 -18.52 18.91 8.17
N HIS A 72 -17.23 19.24 8.21
CA HIS A 72 -16.66 20.49 7.69
C HIS A 72 -16.68 20.54 6.16
N PHE A 73 -16.47 19.40 5.50
CA PHE A 73 -16.42 19.29 4.04
C PHE A 73 -17.28 18.12 3.55
N ARG A 74 -17.75 18.20 2.30
CA ARG A 74 -18.40 17.09 1.59
C ARG A 74 -17.45 16.32 0.67
N SER A 75 -16.39 16.99 0.21
CA SER A 75 -15.31 16.40 -0.61
C SER A 75 -14.05 16.22 0.22
N ILE A 76 -13.40 15.08 0.00
CA ILE A 76 -12.11 14.76 0.61
C ILE A 76 -11.02 15.66 0.03
N GLN A 77 -11.02 15.89 -1.29
CA GLN A 77 -10.04 16.78 -1.91
C GLN A 77 -10.14 18.21 -1.36
N ALA A 78 -11.35 18.73 -1.11
CA ALA A 78 -11.52 20.04 -0.51
C ALA A 78 -10.87 20.15 0.88
N ALA A 79 -11.00 19.11 1.72
CA ALA A 79 -10.34 19.04 3.02
C ALA A 79 -8.80 18.95 2.90
N ILE A 80 -8.30 18.19 1.91
CA ILE A 80 -6.85 18.10 1.61
C ILE A 80 -6.31 19.47 1.18
N ASN A 81 -7.02 20.16 0.29
CA ASN A 81 -6.65 21.50 -0.19
C ASN A 81 -6.64 22.52 0.95
N PHE A 82 -7.60 22.45 1.87
CA PHE A 82 -7.60 23.28 3.07
C PHE A 82 -6.37 22.98 3.94
N ALA A 83 -6.07 21.70 4.18
CA ALA A 83 -4.91 21.29 4.95
C ALA A 83 -3.58 21.72 4.29
N ALA A 84 -3.53 21.86 2.96
CA ALA A 84 -2.33 22.33 2.26
C ALA A 84 -1.94 23.77 2.65
N ARG A 85 -2.90 24.61 3.06
CA ARG A 85 -2.66 26.02 3.43
C ARG A 85 -2.07 26.22 4.82
N ARG A 86 -1.94 25.15 5.62
CA ARG A 86 -1.37 25.24 6.97
C ARG A 86 0.08 25.70 6.94
N ARG A 87 0.43 26.66 7.80
CA ARG A 87 1.82 27.09 8.03
C ARG A 87 2.66 26.01 8.70
N VAL A 88 2.11 25.34 9.72
CA VAL A 88 2.78 24.27 10.46
C VAL A 88 2.34 22.91 9.92
N LYS A 89 3.30 22.10 9.45
CA LYS A 89 3.05 20.78 8.85
C LYS A 89 3.13 19.64 9.87
N SER A 90 2.57 19.81 11.07
CA SER A 90 2.39 18.71 12.02
C SER A 90 1.36 17.69 11.51
N ARG A 91 1.26 16.53 12.20
CA ARG A 91 0.28 15.47 11.90
C ARG A 91 -1.14 16.04 11.85
N PHE A 92 -1.74 16.03 10.66
CA PHE A 92 -3.05 16.60 10.43
C PHE A 92 -4.04 15.51 10.04
N VAL A 93 -5.02 15.29 10.90
CA VAL A 93 -5.95 14.17 10.82
C VAL A 93 -7.24 14.65 10.16
N ILE A 94 -7.58 14.05 9.02
CA ILE A 94 -8.85 14.24 8.32
C ILE A 94 -9.66 12.97 8.54
N TYR A 95 -10.74 13.08 9.30
CA TYR A 95 -11.69 12.00 9.51
C TYR A 95 -12.72 12.00 8.38
N VAL A 96 -12.85 10.88 7.68
CA VAL A 96 -13.79 10.67 6.59
C VAL A 96 -14.88 9.73 7.09
N LYS A 97 -16.12 10.23 7.22
CA LYS A 97 -17.24 9.42 7.68
C LYS A 97 -17.60 8.34 6.64
N LYS A 98 -18.37 7.35 7.07
CA LYS A 98 -18.94 6.32 6.18
C LYS A 98 -19.63 6.94 4.97
N GLY A 99 -19.44 6.33 3.81
CA GLY A 99 -19.96 6.82 2.55
C GLY A 99 -19.15 6.34 1.35
N VAL A 100 -19.71 6.56 0.16
CA VAL A 100 -19.03 6.29 -1.10
C VAL A 100 -18.72 7.63 -1.78
N TYR A 101 -17.47 8.05 -1.69
CA TYR A 101 -16.92 9.28 -2.23
C TYR A 101 -16.44 9.05 -3.65
N ARG A 102 -17.15 9.65 -4.63
CA ARG A 102 -16.83 9.55 -6.06
C ARG A 102 -15.99 10.75 -6.48
N GLU A 103 -14.69 10.67 -6.23
CA GLU A 103 -13.73 11.72 -6.53
C GLU A 103 -12.34 11.13 -6.77
N ASN A 104 -11.50 11.84 -7.53
CA ASN A 104 -10.06 11.61 -7.57
C ASN A 104 -9.41 12.53 -6.55
N ILE A 105 -8.56 11.99 -5.69
CA ILE A 105 -7.85 12.78 -4.67
C ILE A 105 -6.34 12.76 -4.88
N ASP A 106 -5.66 13.83 -4.52
CA ASP A 106 -4.20 13.94 -4.53
C ASP A 106 -3.71 14.75 -3.33
N VAL A 107 -2.75 14.18 -2.61
CA VAL A 107 -1.97 14.87 -1.57
C VAL A 107 -0.64 15.28 -2.18
N GLY A 108 -0.56 16.54 -2.62
CA GLY A 108 0.64 17.09 -3.26
C GLY A 108 1.89 17.01 -2.38
N ASN A 109 3.06 17.13 -3.03
CA ASN A 109 4.36 16.95 -2.40
C ASN A 109 4.59 17.88 -1.19
N ASP A 110 4.05 19.09 -1.18
CA ASP A 110 4.25 20.05 -0.09
C ASP A 110 3.26 19.88 1.08
N ASN A 111 2.33 18.93 0.98
CA ASN A 111 1.31 18.68 2.00
C ASN A 111 1.69 17.49 2.89
N HIS A 112 2.72 17.68 3.71
CA HIS A 112 3.25 16.65 4.60
C HIS A 112 2.34 16.30 5.79
N ASN A 113 2.56 15.09 6.33
CA ASN A 113 1.96 14.59 7.57
C ASN A 113 0.42 14.52 7.57
N ILE A 114 -0.21 14.42 6.40
CA ILE A 114 -1.66 14.16 6.29
C ILE A 114 -1.96 12.73 6.75
N MET A 115 -3.03 12.58 7.54
CA MET A 115 -3.60 11.30 7.93
C MET A 115 -5.08 11.26 7.55
N LEU A 116 -5.46 10.36 6.64
CA LEU A 116 -6.85 10.05 6.35
C LEU A 116 -7.30 8.86 7.20
N VAL A 117 -8.44 9.01 7.89
CA VAL A 117 -9.02 7.96 8.72
C VAL A 117 -10.48 7.79 8.37
N GLY A 118 -10.90 6.58 8.03
CA GLY A 118 -12.30 6.27 7.76
C GLY A 118 -13.05 5.66 8.94
N ASP A 119 -14.33 5.36 8.70
CA ASP A 119 -15.19 4.59 9.61
C ASP A 119 -14.96 3.07 9.56
N GLY A 120 -14.10 2.60 8.66
CA GLY A 120 -13.82 1.19 8.40
C GLY A 120 -13.63 0.92 6.91
N GLU A 121 -12.80 -0.07 6.60
CA GLU A 121 -12.49 -0.57 5.25
C GLU A 121 -13.76 -0.76 4.40
N ARG A 122 -14.81 -1.36 4.97
CA ARG A 122 -16.09 -1.61 4.25
C ARG A 122 -17.10 -0.46 4.30
N LYS A 123 -16.80 0.61 5.03
CA LYS A 123 -17.76 1.69 5.32
C LYS A 123 -17.40 2.99 4.61
N THR A 124 -16.11 3.25 4.40
CA THR A 124 -15.62 4.49 3.80
C THR A 124 -14.88 4.16 2.52
N ILE A 125 -15.50 4.47 1.38
CA ILE A 125 -15.01 4.06 0.06
C ILE A 125 -14.72 5.32 -0.77
N ILE A 126 -13.52 5.41 -1.32
CA ILE A 126 -13.08 6.46 -2.24
C ILE A 126 -12.91 5.80 -3.61
N THR A 127 -13.63 6.28 -4.61
CA THR A 127 -13.70 5.58 -5.90
C THR A 127 -13.72 6.51 -7.10
N SER A 128 -13.06 6.08 -8.17
CA SER A 128 -13.09 6.72 -9.50
C SER A 128 -12.93 5.66 -10.60
N GLY A 129 -12.90 6.07 -11.87
CA GLY A 129 -12.77 5.15 -13.01
C GLY A 129 -11.89 5.69 -14.14
N ARG A 130 -10.79 6.40 -13.81
CA ARG A 130 -9.80 6.82 -14.82
C ARG A 130 -8.95 5.62 -15.26
N SER A 131 -8.57 5.59 -16.53
CA SER A 131 -7.75 4.50 -17.10
C SER A 131 -7.03 4.94 -18.38
N VAL A 132 -6.06 4.14 -18.81
CA VAL A 132 -5.32 4.40 -20.05
C VAL A 132 -6.21 4.37 -21.29
N GLN A 133 -7.13 3.41 -21.38
CA GLN A 133 -8.09 3.38 -22.50
C GLN A 133 -9.02 4.60 -22.56
N ARG A 134 -9.13 5.37 -21.46
CA ARG A 134 -9.89 6.63 -21.39
C ARG A 134 -9.02 7.87 -21.61
N GLY A 135 -7.80 7.71 -22.12
CA GLY A 135 -6.89 8.82 -22.45
C GLY A 135 -6.05 9.34 -21.29
N TYR A 136 -6.04 8.68 -20.13
CA TYR A 136 -5.15 9.03 -19.03
C TYR A 136 -3.81 8.30 -19.17
N THR A 137 -2.75 8.85 -18.59
CA THR A 137 -1.54 8.04 -18.35
C THR A 137 -1.77 7.09 -17.19
N THR A 138 -0.99 6.00 -17.07
CA THR A 138 -1.04 5.12 -15.88
C THR A 138 -0.89 5.95 -14.59
N TYR A 139 0.05 6.89 -14.56
CA TYR A 139 0.28 7.78 -13.42
C TYR A 139 -0.96 8.63 -13.05
N ASN A 140 -1.61 9.22 -14.04
CA ASN A 140 -2.77 10.11 -13.86
C ASN A 140 -4.11 9.36 -13.73
N SER A 141 -4.10 8.03 -13.91
CA SER A 141 -5.27 7.17 -13.72
C SER A 141 -5.62 6.92 -12.24
N ALA A 142 -4.73 7.30 -11.32
CA ALA A 142 -4.89 7.06 -9.89
C ALA A 142 -6.19 7.65 -9.33
N THR A 143 -6.96 6.81 -8.62
CA THR A 143 -8.10 7.28 -7.80
C THR A 143 -7.59 8.13 -6.63
N ALA A 144 -6.50 7.71 -6.00
CA ALA A 144 -5.83 8.47 -4.95
C ALA A 144 -4.31 8.52 -5.16
N GLY A 145 -3.75 9.74 -5.19
CA GLY A 145 -2.32 10.02 -5.29
C GLY A 145 -1.73 10.59 -4.00
N PHE A 146 -0.59 10.09 -3.56
CA PHE A 146 0.07 10.55 -2.32
C PHE A 146 1.54 10.89 -2.56
N GLY A 147 1.83 12.19 -2.63
CA GLY A 147 3.18 12.74 -2.76
C GLY A 147 3.76 13.28 -1.45
N GLY A 148 2.94 13.94 -0.63
CA GLY A 148 3.39 14.55 0.62
C GLY A 148 3.96 13.54 1.63
N GLN A 149 5.12 13.80 2.21
CA GLN A 149 5.82 12.89 3.12
C GLN A 149 4.99 12.48 4.35
N ARG A 150 5.28 11.28 4.88
CA ARG A 150 4.67 10.70 6.09
C ARG A 150 3.15 10.61 6.01
N PHE A 151 2.61 10.40 4.81
CA PHE A 151 1.19 10.18 4.61
C PHE A 151 0.71 8.94 5.38
N VAL A 152 -0.48 9.00 5.95
CA VAL A 152 -1.11 7.86 6.62
C VAL A 152 -2.53 7.68 6.11
N ALA A 153 -2.89 6.46 5.72
CA ALA A 153 -4.28 6.06 5.49
C ALA A 153 -4.68 4.94 6.44
N LYS A 154 -5.88 5.02 7.00
CA LYS A 154 -6.40 4.05 7.96
C LYS A 154 -7.90 3.83 7.84
N ASP A 155 -8.34 2.58 7.95
CA ASP A 155 -9.76 2.19 8.06
C ASP A 155 -10.66 2.76 6.94
N LEU A 156 -10.22 2.66 5.68
CA LEU A 156 -10.96 3.09 4.49
C LEU A 156 -10.53 2.29 3.27
N THR A 157 -11.21 2.48 2.13
CA THR A 157 -10.95 1.72 0.91
C THR A 157 -10.84 2.63 -0.32
N PHE A 158 -9.88 2.31 -1.19
CA PHE A 158 -9.68 2.94 -2.51
C PHE A 158 -10.03 1.96 -3.62
N ILE A 159 -10.86 2.38 -4.58
CA ILE A 159 -11.30 1.52 -5.70
C ILE A 159 -11.20 2.26 -7.02
N ASN A 160 -10.47 1.68 -7.98
CA ASN A 160 -10.62 2.06 -9.38
C ASN A 160 -11.61 1.10 -10.08
N THR A 161 -12.75 1.63 -10.52
CA THR A 161 -13.85 0.86 -11.12
C THR A 161 -13.81 0.82 -12.64
N ALA A 162 -12.70 1.19 -13.29
CA ALA A 162 -12.60 1.15 -14.75
C ALA A 162 -12.88 -0.26 -15.31
N GLY A 163 -12.40 -1.30 -14.63
CA GLY A 163 -12.61 -2.69 -15.03
C GLY A 163 -11.51 -3.25 -15.94
N PRO A 164 -11.50 -4.58 -16.16
CA PRO A 164 -10.38 -5.26 -16.81
C PRO A 164 -10.27 -4.97 -18.32
N LEU A 165 -11.36 -4.52 -18.95
CA LEU A 165 -11.38 -4.13 -20.37
C LEU A 165 -10.72 -2.77 -20.64
N ARG A 166 -10.35 -2.01 -19.60
CA ARG A 166 -9.95 -0.60 -19.70
C ARG A 166 -8.44 -0.37 -19.60
N GLY A 167 -7.64 -1.43 -19.70
CA GLY A 167 -6.18 -1.38 -19.56
C GLY A 167 -5.75 -0.96 -18.16
N GLN A 168 -4.62 -0.25 -18.06
CA GLN A 168 -4.06 0.22 -16.79
C GLN A 168 -5.00 1.20 -16.09
N ALA A 169 -5.31 0.96 -14.81
CA ALA A 169 -6.23 1.76 -14.03
C ALA A 169 -5.90 1.72 -12.52
N VAL A 170 -5.21 2.75 -12.04
CA VAL A 170 -4.63 2.78 -10.70
C VAL A 170 -5.66 3.16 -9.64
N ALA A 171 -5.75 2.39 -8.56
CA ALA A 171 -6.53 2.75 -7.38
C ALA A 171 -5.71 3.67 -6.46
N VAL A 172 -4.48 3.29 -6.13
CA VAL A 172 -3.58 4.08 -5.29
C VAL A 172 -2.23 4.25 -5.96
N ARG A 173 -1.75 5.49 -6.02
CA ARG A 173 -0.37 5.83 -6.35
C ARG A 173 0.29 6.47 -5.14
N SER A 174 1.43 5.95 -4.71
CA SER A 174 2.19 6.53 -3.60
C SER A 174 3.64 6.79 -3.99
N SER A 175 4.07 8.02 -3.82
CA SER A 175 5.46 8.49 -3.82
C SER A 175 5.83 9.16 -2.49
N SER A 176 5.01 8.94 -1.45
CA SER A 176 5.16 9.52 -0.12
C SER A 176 6.17 8.73 0.69
N ASP A 177 7.29 9.36 1.04
CA ASP A 177 8.30 8.76 1.90
C ASP A 177 7.80 8.59 3.34
N LEU A 178 8.17 7.47 3.96
CA LEU A 178 7.74 7.06 5.30
C LEU A 178 6.20 6.92 5.43
N SER A 179 5.51 6.61 4.34
CA SER A 179 4.05 6.46 4.34
C SER A 179 3.59 5.15 4.99
N VAL A 180 2.39 5.18 5.59
CA VAL A 180 1.77 4.04 6.26
C VAL A 180 0.32 3.85 5.79
N PHE A 181 -0.01 2.65 5.35
CA PHE A 181 -1.38 2.22 5.05
C PHE A 181 -1.74 1.12 6.03
N TYR A 182 -2.78 1.34 6.84
CA TYR A 182 -3.14 0.41 7.92
C TYR A 182 -4.63 0.08 7.91
N ARG A 183 -4.97 -1.20 7.68
CA ARG A 183 -6.36 -1.67 7.50
C ARG A 183 -7.09 -0.92 6.38
N VAL A 184 -6.46 -0.91 5.22
CA VAL A 184 -6.94 -0.24 4.01
C VAL A 184 -7.29 -1.28 2.94
N GLY A 185 -8.43 -1.10 2.26
CA GLY A 185 -8.75 -1.83 1.04
C GLY A 185 -8.23 -1.10 -0.20
N ILE A 186 -7.63 -1.81 -1.13
CA ILE A 186 -7.10 -1.27 -2.40
C ILE A 186 -7.50 -2.23 -3.52
N HIS A 187 -8.47 -1.82 -4.34
CA HIS A 187 -9.11 -2.70 -5.29
C HIS A 187 -9.12 -2.14 -6.71
N GLY A 188 -8.76 -3.00 -7.66
CA GLY A 188 -8.81 -2.71 -9.09
C GLY A 188 -8.70 -3.99 -9.90
N PHE A 189 -8.11 -3.86 -11.09
CA PHE A 189 -7.76 -4.95 -11.98
C PHE A 189 -6.27 -4.81 -12.37
N GLN A 190 -5.98 -4.31 -13.56
CA GLN A 190 -4.62 -4.04 -14.01
C GLN A 190 -4.05 -2.78 -13.34
N ASP A 191 -2.81 -2.85 -12.86
CA ASP A 191 -2.07 -1.72 -12.26
C ASP A 191 -2.75 -1.13 -11.00
N THR A 192 -3.32 -1.97 -10.14
CA THR A 192 -4.14 -1.52 -9.00
C THR A 192 -3.38 -0.62 -8.01
N LEU A 193 -2.19 -1.04 -7.57
CA LEU A 193 -1.38 -0.34 -6.57
C LEU A 193 -0.02 0.05 -7.16
N TYR A 194 0.15 1.34 -7.42
CA TYR A 194 1.39 1.92 -7.90
C TYR A 194 2.25 2.41 -6.72
N ILE A 195 3.15 1.55 -6.26
CA ILE A 195 4.22 1.86 -5.29
C ILE A 195 5.36 2.62 -5.99
N HIS A 196 5.06 3.83 -6.45
CA HIS A 196 5.89 4.59 -7.38
C HIS A 196 7.34 4.75 -6.90
N SER A 197 7.54 5.26 -5.68
CA SER A 197 8.89 5.52 -5.13
C SER A 197 8.89 5.65 -3.59
N GLN A 198 10.07 5.79 -3.00
CA GLN A 198 10.30 6.03 -1.56
C GLN A 198 9.94 4.87 -0.62
N ARG A 199 10.03 5.10 0.69
CA ARG A 199 9.81 4.07 1.73
C ARG A 199 8.35 4.02 2.12
N GLN A 200 7.74 2.84 2.06
CA GLN A 200 6.31 2.66 2.30
C GLN A 200 6.03 1.41 3.14
N PHE A 201 5.01 1.47 4.00
CA PHE A 201 4.61 0.36 4.85
C PHE A 201 3.10 0.10 4.77
N PHE A 202 2.72 -1.10 4.34
CA PHE A 202 1.33 -1.56 4.26
C PHE A 202 1.12 -2.66 5.28
N ARG A 203 0.09 -2.52 6.12
CA ARG A 203 -0.18 -3.50 7.17
C ARG A 203 -1.67 -3.79 7.31
N GLU A 204 -1.99 -5.08 7.41
CA GLU A 204 -3.39 -5.54 7.56
C GLU A 204 -4.29 -5.01 6.43
N CYS A 205 -3.72 -4.82 5.23
CA CYS A 205 -4.43 -4.30 4.07
C CYS A 205 -5.01 -5.44 3.21
N TYR A 206 -6.07 -5.13 2.47
CA TYR A 206 -6.66 -5.99 1.44
C TYR A 206 -6.33 -5.41 0.08
N ILE A 207 -5.59 -6.16 -0.75
CA ILE A 207 -5.13 -5.68 -2.06
C ILE A 207 -5.60 -6.67 -3.11
N SER A 208 -6.33 -6.20 -4.13
CA SER A 208 -6.86 -7.10 -5.16
C SER A 208 -6.70 -6.56 -6.58
N GLY A 209 -6.28 -7.43 -7.50
CA GLY A 209 -6.19 -7.09 -8.92
C GLY A 209 -5.87 -8.32 -9.77
N THR A 210 -5.44 -8.07 -11.01
CA THR A 210 -5.20 -9.12 -12.02
C THR A 210 -3.78 -9.09 -12.57
N ILE A 211 -3.46 -8.11 -13.43
CA ILE A 211 -2.14 -7.96 -14.07
C ILE A 211 -1.37 -6.83 -13.36
N ASP A 212 -0.11 -7.10 -13.02
CA ASP A 212 0.84 -6.17 -12.43
C ASP A 212 0.26 -5.33 -11.28
N PHE A 213 -0.61 -5.93 -10.48
CA PHE A 213 -1.48 -5.13 -9.61
C PHE A 213 -0.79 -4.57 -8.37
N ILE A 214 0.46 -4.97 -8.11
CA ILE A 214 1.41 -4.31 -7.20
C ILE A 214 2.70 -4.01 -7.99
N PHE A 215 2.94 -2.75 -8.34
CA PHE A 215 4.02 -2.40 -9.27
C PHE A 215 4.70 -1.06 -8.96
N GLY A 216 5.95 -0.91 -9.38
CA GLY A 216 6.76 0.30 -9.21
C GLY A 216 8.13 0.04 -8.57
N ASN A 217 8.75 1.11 -8.07
CA ASN A 217 10.14 1.11 -7.59
C ASN A 217 10.31 1.63 -6.15
N ALA A 218 9.31 1.47 -5.29
CA ALA A 218 9.45 1.80 -3.86
C ALA A 218 10.37 0.81 -3.12
N ALA A 219 10.83 1.22 -1.93
CA ALA A 219 11.28 0.31 -0.88
C ALA A 219 10.08 0.03 0.04
N VAL A 220 9.37 -1.09 -0.19
CA VAL A 220 8.06 -1.34 0.44
C VAL A 220 8.00 -2.67 1.17
N VAL A 221 7.30 -2.67 2.30
CA VAL A 221 6.94 -3.87 3.05
C VAL A 221 5.42 -3.98 3.16
N PHE A 222 4.88 -5.11 2.73
CA PHE A 222 3.51 -5.56 2.97
C PHE A 222 3.54 -6.58 4.11
N GLN A 223 2.92 -6.27 5.24
CA GLN A 223 2.93 -7.13 6.41
C GLN A 223 1.52 -7.50 6.86
N ASN A 224 1.26 -8.79 7.06
CA ASN A 224 -0.06 -9.30 7.47
C ASN A 224 -1.17 -8.85 6.50
N CYS A 225 -0.86 -8.73 5.21
CA CYS A 225 -1.82 -8.32 4.19
C CYS A 225 -2.54 -9.54 3.60
N MET A 226 -3.74 -9.29 3.08
CA MET A 226 -4.47 -10.22 2.23
C MET A 226 -4.34 -9.76 0.77
N ILE A 227 -3.64 -10.55 -0.03
CA ILE A 227 -3.43 -10.32 -1.46
C ILE A 227 -4.38 -11.25 -2.22
N LEU A 228 -5.35 -10.66 -2.90
CA LEU A 228 -6.49 -11.34 -3.52
C LEU A 228 -6.37 -11.29 -5.05
N VAL A 229 -6.05 -12.43 -5.66
CA VAL A 229 -5.90 -12.52 -7.11
C VAL A 229 -7.28 -12.67 -7.76
N ARG A 230 -7.65 -11.74 -8.64
CA ARG A 230 -8.97 -11.72 -9.27
C ARG A 230 -8.99 -12.46 -10.60
N LYS A 231 -10.20 -12.73 -11.10
CA LYS A 231 -10.40 -13.29 -12.44
C LYS A 231 -9.97 -12.28 -13.52
N PRO A 232 -8.99 -12.61 -14.39
CA PRO A 232 -8.60 -11.75 -15.51
C PRO A 232 -9.51 -11.99 -16.72
N LEU A 233 -9.26 -11.28 -17.84
CA LEU A 233 -9.95 -11.59 -19.09
C LEU A 233 -9.51 -12.95 -19.64
N ARG A 234 -10.35 -13.57 -20.47
CA ARG A 234 -9.99 -14.81 -21.18
C ARG A 234 -8.72 -14.57 -22.00
N GLY A 235 -7.78 -15.52 -21.92
CA GLY A 235 -6.49 -15.44 -22.61
C GLY A 235 -5.41 -14.65 -21.87
N GLN A 236 -5.74 -13.98 -20.76
CA GLN A 236 -4.75 -13.32 -19.91
C GLN A 236 -4.26 -14.25 -18.78
N ALA A 237 -3.11 -13.92 -18.22
CA ALA A 237 -2.60 -14.49 -16.98
C ALA A 237 -2.50 -13.40 -15.91
N ASN A 238 -2.66 -13.78 -14.65
CA ASN A 238 -2.46 -12.88 -13.53
C ASN A 238 -0.98 -12.75 -13.19
N VAL A 239 -0.57 -11.55 -12.79
CA VAL A 239 0.78 -11.25 -12.32
C VAL A 239 0.65 -10.37 -11.09
N ILE A 240 1.12 -10.86 -9.93
CA ILE A 240 0.94 -10.14 -8.67
C ILE A 240 1.87 -8.92 -8.60
N THR A 241 3.17 -9.12 -8.80
CA THR A 241 4.15 -8.04 -8.72
C THR A 241 4.85 -7.74 -10.04
N ALA A 242 5.04 -6.45 -10.34
CA ALA A 242 5.90 -5.98 -11.43
C ALA A 242 6.87 -4.92 -10.89
N GLN A 243 7.99 -5.38 -10.31
CA GLN A 243 8.95 -4.50 -9.66
C GLN A 243 9.91 -3.90 -10.70
N SER A 244 10.17 -2.59 -10.59
CA SER A 244 10.84 -1.81 -11.63
C SER A 244 12.17 -1.19 -11.18
N ARG A 245 12.95 -1.91 -10.38
CA ARG A 245 14.32 -1.50 -10.07
C ARG A 245 15.18 -1.63 -11.32
N GLY A 246 15.61 -0.48 -11.84
CA GLY A 246 16.40 -0.38 -13.07
C GLY A 246 17.91 -0.30 -12.85
N ASP A 247 18.34 -0.11 -11.60
CA ASP A 247 19.75 0.10 -11.25
C ASP A 247 20.11 -0.74 -10.00
N PRO A 248 21.25 -1.46 -9.98
CA PRO A 248 21.63 -2.34 -8.88
C PRO A 248 21.93 -1.59 -7.57
N PHE A 249 22.34 -0.31 -7.65
CA PHE A 249 22.66 0.55 -6.51
C PHE A 249 21.41 1.15 -5.86
N GLN A 250 20.23 1.02 -6.47
CA GLN A 250 18.97 1.38 -5.82
C GLN A 250 18.64 0.40 -4.67
N ASN A 251 18.32 0.98 -3.51
CA ASN A 251 17.91 0.26 -2.30
C ASN A 251 16.40 -0.08 -2.26
N THR A 252 15.79 -0.24 -3.43
CA THR A 252 14.34 -0.46 -3.62
C THR A 252 14.00 -1.94 -3.79
N GLY A 253 12.73 -2.28 -3.61
CA GLY A 253 12.24 -3.65 -3.72
C GLY A 253 10.91 -3.84 -3.00
N ILE A 254 10.24 -4.95 -3.33
CA ILE A 254 8.98 -5.36 -2.70
C ILE A 254 9.26 -6.47 -1.71
N THR A 255 8.82 -6.31 -0.46
CA THR A 255 8.80 -7.39 0.54
C THR A 255 7.37 -7.71 0.93
N ILE A 256 6.96 -8.98 0.79
CA ILE A 256 5.68 -9.50 1.28
C ILE A 256 5.99 -10.44 2.45
N HIS A 257 5.55 -10.08 3.65
CA HIS A 257 5.91 -10.76 4.89
C HIS A 257 4.68 -11.14 5.70
N SER A 258 4.63 -12.37 6.22
CA SER A 258 3.53 -12.84 7.11
C SER A 258 2.14 -12.60 6.52
N SER A 259 2.01 -12.66 5.20
CA SER A 259 0.78 -12.31 4.48
C SER A 259 0.09 -13.56 3.93
N ARG A 260 -1.01 -13.37 3.22
CA ARG A 260 -1.73 -14.44 2.51
C ARG A 260 -1.96 -14.02 1.07
N ILE A 261 -1.58 -14.88 0.13
CA ILE A 261 -1.86 -14.74 -1.30
C ILE A 261 -2.86 -15.83 -1.67
N ILE A 262 -4.08 -15.43 -2.05
CA ILE A 262 -5.18 -16.36 -2.34
C ILE A 262 -6.00 -15.93 -3.56
N ALA A 263 -6.69 -16.87 -4.18
CA ALA A 263 -7.68 -16.55 -5.20
C ALA A 263 -8.87 -15.79 -4.59
N ALA A 264 -9.28 -14.69 -5.23
CA ALA A 264 -10.51 -14.00 -4.92
C ALA A 264 -11.74 -14.84 -5.30
N SER A 265 -12.91 -14.49 -4.79
CA SER A 265 -14.16 -15.23 -5.01
C SER A 265 -14.55 -15.36 -6.49
N ASP A 266 -14.14 -14.42 -7.34
CA ASP A 266 -14.41 -14.45 -8.78
C ASP A 266 -13.45 -15.38 -9.56
N LEU A 267 -12.22 -15.59 -9.06
CA LEU A 267 -11.24 -16.49 -9.65
C LEU A 267 -11.38 -17.93 -9.15
N ARG A 268 -11.69 -18.12 -7.87
CA ARG A 268 -11.67 -19.44 -7.19
C ARG A 268 -12.44 -20.55 -7.94
N PRO A 269 -13.64 -20.30 -8.51
CA PRO A 269 -14.38 -21.34 -9.25
C PRO A 269 -13.74 -21.73 -10.58
N VAL A 270 -12.86 -20.89 -11.13
CA VAL A 270 -12.25 -21.04 -12.46
C VAL A 270 -10.73 -21.00 -12.40
N ILE A 271 -10.13 -21.26 -11.24
CA ILE A 271 -8.70 -21.06 -11.00
C ILE A 271 -7.82 -21.86 -11.98
N ARG A 272 -8.25 -23.07 -12.37
CA ARG A 272 -7.54 -23.92 -13.34
C ARG A 272 -7.53 -23.37 -14.76
N ALA A 273 -8.41 -22.42 -15.08
CA ALA A 273 -8.47 -21.81 -16.41
C ALA A 273 -7.47 -20.66 -16.60
N TYR A 274 -6.84 -20.18 -15.52
CA TYR A 274 -5.98 -19.00 -15.55
C TYR A 274 -4.66 -19.23 -14.82
N LYS A 275 -3.56 -18.99 -15.51
CA LYS A 275 -2.23 -18.99 -14.87
C LYS A 275 -2.09 -17.75 -13.99
N THR A 276 -1.45 -17.92 -12.83
CA THR A 276 -1.12 -16.84 -11.91
C THR A 276 0.36 -16.91 -11.55
N TYR A 277 1.05 -15.79 -11.64
CA TYR A 277 2.47 -15.67 -11.33
C TYR A 277 2.69 -14.72 -10.14
N LEU A 278 3.65 -15.05 -9.28
CA LEU A 278 4.04 -14.19 -8.17
C LEU A 278 4.59 -12.84 -8.64
N GLY A 279 5.23 -12.82 -9.82
CA GLY A 279 5.63 -11.58 -10.43
C GLY A 279 6.32 -11.76 -11.78
N ARG A 280 6.67 -10.63 -12.38
CA ARG A 280 7.54 -10.53 -13.55
C ARG A 280 8.50 -9.35 -13.40
N PRO A 281 9.72 -9.40 -13.97
CA PRO A 281 10.66 -8.29 -13.90
C PRO A 281 10.23 -7.19 -14.87
N TRP A 282 9.75 -6.05 -14.35
CA TRP A 282 9.46 -4.89 -15.22
C TRP A 282 10.75 -4.18 -15.64
N GLN A 283 11.80 -4.26 -14.83
CA GLN A 283 13.12 -3.71 -15.12
C GLN A 283 14.24 -4.70 -14.77
N ALA A 284 15.45 -4.44 -15.30
CA ALA A 284 16.59 -5.36 -15.30
C ALA A 284 17.02 -5.88 -13.92
N TYR A 285 16.82 -5.10 -12.86
CA TYR A 285 17.25 -5.45 -11.50
C TYR A 285 16.07 -5.72 -10.56
N SER A 286 14.91 -6.11 -11.11
CA SER A 286 13.69 -6.40 -10.37
C SER A 286 13.96 -7.21 -9.09
N ARG A 287 13.47 -6.73 -7.94
CA ARG A 287 13.71 -7.36 -6.63
C ARG A 287 12.44 -7.49 -5.81
N VAL A 288 12.04 -8.74 -5.58
CA VAL A 288 10.85 -9.11 -4.78
C VAL A 288 11.21 -10.24 -3.82
N THR A 289 10.80 -10.11 -2.57
CA THR A 289 11.05 -11.09 -1.51
C THR A 289 9.74 -11.46 -0.83
N ILE A 290 9.40 -12.75 -0.80
CA ILE A 290 8.17 -13.27 -0.17
C ILE A 290 8.56 -14.21 0.97
N LEU A 291 8.13 -13.90 2.19
CA LEU A 291 8.62 -14.50 3.42
C LEU A 291 7.46 -14.86 4.34
N LYS A 292 7.48 -16.06 4.92
CA LYS A 292 6.48 -16.51 5.92
C LYS A 292 5.03 -16.26 5.48
N THR A 293 4.78 -16.35 4.18
CA THR A 293 3.52 -15.96 3.55
C THR A 293 2.83 -17.22 3.05
N TYR A 294 1.55 -17.37 3.36
CA TYR A 294 0.74 -18.45 2.84
C TYR A 294 0.39 -18.16 1.38
N ILE A 295 0.55 -19.17 0.51
CA ILE A 295 0.19 -19.13 -0.90
C ILE A 295 -0.74 -20.33 -1.13
N ASP A 296 -1.95 -20.05 -1.59
CA ASP A 296 -2.98 -21.02 -2.05
C ASP A 296 -2.50 -21.81 -3.27
#